data_AF-A0A6I6K7Q4-F1
#
_entry.id   AF-A0A6I6K7Q4-F1
#
_cell.length_a   1.000
_cell.length_b   1.000
_cell.length_c   1.000
_cell.angle_alpha   90.00
_cell.angle_beta   90.00
_cell.angle_gamma   90.00
#
_symmetry.space_group_name_H-M   'P 1'
#
loop_
_entity.id
_entity.type
_entity.pdbx_description
1 polymer ?
#
loop_
_entity_poly.entity_id
_entity_poly.type
_entity_poly.pdbx_seq_one_letter_code
_entity_poly.pdbx_strand_id
1 'polypeptide(L)'
;MNYIRHQTGLFERFAEDERINPFHISLYFALFQFWNRNRFRNPFPVSREELMFLAHIGSVNTYTKCIKELHRWGYIEYFPSFNPNTGSKVSCISFDKGSDKAGSKADNKGSGKGSDKAGDKALYKNTNITNGNKQAHSKKIENGREKIKGNNPLHVNTDKDYSEPL
;
A
#
# COMPACT_ATOMS: atom_id res chain seq x y z
N MET A 1 -15.51 5.19 15.22
CA MET A 1 -14.09 5.13 14.85
C MET A 1 -13.50 6.52 14.95
N ASN A 2 -12.63 6.77 15.92
CA ASN A 2 -11.87 8.01 15.99
C ASN A 2 -10.55 7.84 15.23
N TYR A 3 -10.42 8.53 14.10
CA TYR A 3 -9.29 8.40 13.17
C TYR A 3 -7.95 8.71 13.84
N ILE A 4 -7.86 9.85 14.54
CA ILE A 4 -6.62 10.33 15.16
C ILE A 4 -6.21 9.38 16.29
N ARG A 5 -7.14 9.04 17.19
CA ARG A 5 -6.85 8.12 18.31
C ARG A 5 -6.40 6.74 17.82
N HIS A 6 -7.05 6.22 16.78
CA HIS A 6 -6.64 4.97 16.17
C HIS A 6 -5.23 5.01 15.60
N GLN A 7 -4.92 6.07 14.84
CA GLN A 7 -3.61 6.22 14.23
C GLN A 7 -2.53 6.35 15.30
N THR A 8 -2.76 7.12 16.37
CA THR A 8 -1.85 7.21 17.52
C THR A 8 -1.66 5.85 18.18
N GLY A 9 -2.74 5.15 18.55
CA GLY A 9 -2.64 3.84 19.21
C GLY A 9 -2.05 2.74 18.30
N LEU A 10 -2.20 2.85 16.99
CA LEU A 10 -1.53 1.98 16.03
C LEU A 10 -0.02 2.20 16.04
N PHE A 11 0.43 3.46 16.01
CA PHE A 11 1.86 3.78 16.02
C PHE A 11 2.54 3.32 17.32
N GLU A 12 1.87 3.46 18.46
CA GLU A 12 2.35 2.93 19.75
C GLU A 12 2.56 1.40 19.65
N ARG A 13 1.57 0.67 19.14
CA ARG A 13 1.68 -0.79 18.94
C ARG A 13 2.78 -1.18 17.95
N PHE A 14 2.92 -0.45 16.85
CA PHE A 14 3.99 -0.71 15.88
C PHE A 14 5.38 -0.42 16.45
N ALA A 15 5.52 0.56 17.33
CA ALA A 15 6.80 0.87 17.98
C ALA A 15 7.22 -0.23 18.98
N GLU A 16 6.26 -0.89 19.62
CA GLU A 16 6.51 -1.99 20.56
C GLU A 16 6.67 -3.36 19.87
N ASP A 17 6.18 -3.53 18.65
CA ASP A 17 6.19 -4.81 17.93
C ASP A 17 7.40 -4.93 16.98
N GLU A 18 8.49 -5.53 17.47
CA GLU A 18 9.74 -5.75 16.73
C GLU A 18 9.58 -6.58 15.44
N ARG A 19 8.45 -7.28 15.26
CA ARG A 19 8.18 -8.11 14.07
C ARG A 19 7.68 -7.27 12.89
N ILE A 20 7.19 -6.05 13.15
CA ILE A 20 6.70 -5.14 12.12
C ILE A 20 7.88 -4.67 11.26
N ASN A 21 7.62 -4.55 9.96
CA ASN A 21 8.60 -4.07 8.99
C ASN A 21 7.95 -2.96 8.13
N PRO A 22 8.71 -2.22 7.33
CA PRO A 22 8.16 -1.13 6.51
C PRO A 22 7.03 -1.56 5.57
N PHE A 23 7.06 -2.80 5.05
CA PHE A 23 6.00 -3.33 4.19
C PHE A 23 4.71 -3.59 4.97
N HIS A 24 4.79 -4.06 6.22
CA HIS A 24 3.63 -4.17 7.10
C HIS A 24 2.97 -2.81 7.32
N ILE A 25 3.76 -1.79 7.63
CA ILE A 25 3.29 -0.42 7.87
C ILE A 25 2.59 0.11 6.63
N SER A 26 3.26 0.06 5.48
CA SER A 26 2.72 0.54 4.21
C SER A 26 1.42 -0.18 3.81
N LEU A 27 1.39 -1.51 3.95
CA LEU A 27 0.19 -2.30 3.67
C LEU A 27 -0.96 -1.99 4.62
N TYR A 28 -0.68 -1.83 5.91
CA TYR A 28 -1.71 -1.45 6.88
C TYR A 28 -2.29 -0.08 6.54
N PHE A 29 -1.47 0.91 6.20
CA PHE A 29 -1.98 2.24 5.83
C PHE A 29 -2.81 2.23 4.55
N ALA A 30 -2.45 1.41 3.55
CA ALA A 30 -3.30 1.19 2.38
C ALA A 30 -4.67 0.62 2.82
N LEU A 31 -4.70 -0.42 3.65
CA LEU A 31 -5.93 -1.00 4.20
C LEU A 31 -6.73 0.03 5.02
N PHE A 32 -6.07 0.86 5.83
CA PHE A 32 -6.71 1.90 6.64
C PHE A 32 -7.37 2.97 5.77
N GLN A 33 -6.76 3.35 4.64
CA GLN A 33 -7.39 4.24 3.67
C GLN A 33 -8.65 3.63 3.06
N PHE A 34 -8.63 2.34 2.70
CA PHE A 34 -9.82 1.63 2.26
C PHE A 34 -10.90 1.60 3.34
N TRP A 35 -10.53 1.31 4.58
CA TRP A 35 -11.46 1.28 5.70
C TRP A 35 -12.13 2.64 5.90
N ASN A 36 -11.36 3.73 5.84
CA ASN A 36 -11.88 5.11 5.88
C ASN A 36 -12.84 5.41 4.73
N ARG A 37 -12.48 5.05 3.48
CA ARG A 37 -13.34 5.21 2.30
C ARG A 37 -14.67 4.44 2.47
N ASN A 38 -14.62 3.29 3.13
CA ASN A 38 -15.79 2.48 3.47
C ASN A 38 -16.46 2.90 4.80
N ARG A 39 -16.23 4.14 5.27
CA ARG A 39 -16.83 4.72 6.49
C ARG A 39 -16.61 3.85 7.74
N PHE A 40 -15.44 3.21 7.81
CA PHE A 40 -15.03 2.30 8.87
C PHE A 40 -15.96 1.09 9.09
N ARG A 41 -16.65 0.65 8.04
CA ARG A 41 -17.46 -0.58 8.09
C ARG A 41 -16.58 -1.81 7.84
N ASN A 42 -16.77 -2.82 8.68
CA ASN A 42 -16.13 -4.12 8.55
C ASN A 42 -17.17 -5.19 8.17
N PRO A 43 -16.81 -6.21 7.37
CA PRO A 43 -15.62 -6.27 6.52
C PRO A 43 -15.80 -5.39 5.26
N PHE A 44 -14.69 -4.95 4.66
CA PHE A 44 -14.69 -4.21 3.39
C PHE A 44 -13.98 -5.00 2.28
N PRO A 45 -14.41 -4.86 1.00
CA PRO A 45 -13.77 -5.55 -0.11
C PRO A 45 -12.41 -4.92 -0.44
N VAL A 46 -11.46 -5.76 -0.86
CA VAL A 46 -10.12 -5.34 -1.29
C VAL A 46 -9.68 -6.05 -2.57
N SER A 47 -8.93 -5.34 -3.41
CA SER A 47 -8.18 -5.91 -4.53
C SER A 47 -6.71 -6.03 -4.15
N ARG A 48 -6.10 -7.19 -4.41
CA ARG A 48 -4.66 -7.41 -4.19
C ARG A 48 -3.83 -6.41 -5.01
N GLU A 49 -4.18 -6.21 -6.28
CA GLU A 49 -3.44 -5.34 -7.19
C GLU A 49 -3.47 -3.89 -6.71
N GLU A 50 -4.63 -3.42 -6.27
CA GLU A 50 -4.79 -2.05 -5.75
C GLU A 50 -4.05 -1.87 -4.42
N LEU A 51 -4.13 -2.84 -3.50
CA LEU A 51 -3.38 -2.78 -2.25
C LEU A 51 -1.87 -2.84 -2.47
N MET A 52 -1.38 -3.68 -3.39
CA MET A 52 0.04 -3.75 -3.73
C MET A 52 0.53 -2.42 -4.30
N PHE A 53 -0.25 -1.80 -5.19
CA PHE A 53 0.07 -0.49 -5.76
C PHE A 53 0.15 0.60 -4.68
N LEU A 54 -0.88 0.74 -3.84
CA LEU A 54 -0.91 1.77 -2.79
C LEU A 54 0.14 1.53 -1.70
N ALA A 55 0.43 0.28 -1.37
CA ALA A 55 1.43 -0.08 -0.37
C ALA A 55 2.87 -0.05 -0.93
N HIS A 56 3.05 0.26 -2.21
CA HIS A 56 4.36 0.18 -2.88
C HIS A 56 5.04 -1.19 -2.74
N ILE A 57 4.25 -2.27 -2.81
CA ILE A 57 4.76 -3.65 -2.76
C ILE A 57 4.79 -4.22 -4.17
N GLY A 58 5.98 -4.42 -4.73
CA GLY A 58 6.16 -5.02 -6.07
C GLY A 58 6.09 -6.56 -6.11
N SER A 59 6.21 -7.23 -4.96
CA SER A 59 6.29 -8.70 -4.87
C SER A 59 5.02 -9.31 -4.27
N VAL A 60 4.40 -10.25 -5.00
CA VAL A 60 3.23 -11.01 -4.53
C VAL A 60 3.56 -11.81 -3.26
N ASN A 61 4.78 -12.32 -3.16
CA ASN A 61 5.24 -13.07 -1.99
C ASN A 61 5.31 -12.16 -0.76
N THR A 62 5.87 -10.95 -0.91
CA THR A 62 5.92 -9.94 0.16
C THR A 62 4.52 -9.54 0.60
N TYR A 63 3.62 -9.23 -0.35
CA TYR A 63 2.22 -8.91 -0.03
C TYR A 63 1.55 -10.03 0.76
N THR A 64 1.64 -11.26 0.26
CA THR A 64 0.97 -12.43 0.85
C THR A 64 1.53 -12.75 2.23
N LYS A 65 2.84 -12.59 2.44
CA LYS A 65 3.47 -12.72 3.75
C LYS A 65 2.93 -11.65 4.70
N CYS A 66 3.02 -10.38 4.32
CA CYS A 66 2.65 -9.26 5.17
C CYS A 66 1.17 -9.26 5.55
N ILE A 67 0.26 -9.55 4.63
CA ILE A 67 -1.18 -9.59 4.96
C ILE A 67 -1.53 -10.74 5.91
N LYS A 68 -0.88 -11.90 5.76
CA LYS A 68 -1.05 -13.04 6.67
C LYS A 68 -0.44 -12.76 8.04
N GLU A 69 0.70 -12.07 8.09
CA GLU A 69 1.35 -11.66 9.34
C GLU A 69 0.51 -10.63 10.09
N LEU A 70 0.05 -9.56 9.42
CA LEU A 70 -0.89 -8.59 9.99
C LEU A 70 -2.16 -9.25 10.52
N HIS A 71 -2.68 -10.26 9.81
CA HIS A 71 -3.81 -11.05 10.28
C HIS A 71 -3.48 -11.83 11.56
N ARG A 72 -2.38 -12.59 11.54
CA ARG A 72 -1.93 -13.41 12.66
C ARG A 72 -1.64 -12.59 13.92
N TRP A 73 -1.14 -11.36 13.76
CA TRP A 73 -0.79 -10.48 14.86
C TRP A 73 -1.97 -9.64 15.37
N GLY A 74 -3.17 -9.80 14.79
CA GLY A 74 -4.38 -9.14 15.26
C GLY A 74 -4.47 -7.66 14.88
N TYR A 75 -3.77 -7.22 13.85
CA TYR A 75 -3.96 -5.89 13.27
C TYR A 75 -5.19 -5.86 12.35
N ILE A 76 -5.46 -6.98 11.66
CA ILE A 76 -6.59 -7.14 10.74
C ILE A 76 -7.19 -8.56 10.81
N GLU A 77 -8.38 -8.74 10.25
CA GLU A 77 -8.92 -10.03 9.85
C GLU A 77 -8.95 -10.12 8.32
N TYR A 78 -8.28 -11.12 7.76
CA TYR A 78 -8.21 -11.31 6.31
C TYR A 78 -9.05 -12.50 5.86
N PHE A 79 -9.99 -12.25 4.96
CA PHE A 79 -10.88 -13.24 4.36
C PHE A 79 -10.52 -13.42 2.88
N PRO A 80 -9.61 -14.36 2.55
CA PRO A 80 -9.23 -14.60 1.16
C PRO A 80 -10.42 -15.15 0.36
N SER A 81 -10.55 -14.73 -0.89
CA SER A 81 -11.49 -15.33 -1.85
C SER A 81 -10.75 -15.67 -3.13
N PHE A 82 -11.06 -16.86 -3.67
CA PHE A 82 -10.61 -17.29 -5.00
C PHE A 82 -11.63 -16.96 -6.09
N ASN A 83 -12.82 -16.48 -5.71
CA ASN A 83 -13.90 -16.17 -6.65
C ASN A 83 -13.78 -14.71 -7.14
N PRO A 84 -13.59 -14.49 -8.45
CA PRO A 84 -13.48 -13.15 -9.04
C PRO A 84 -14.68 -12.23 -8.72
N ASN A 85 -15.87 -12.79 -8.52
CA ASN A 85 -17.10 -12.02 -8.34
C ASN A 85 -17.28 -11.49 -6.91
N THR A 86 -16.57 -12.05 -5.92
CA THR A 86 -16.73 -11.69 -4.50
C THR A 86 -15.54 -10.94 -3.93
N GLY A 87 -14.34 -11.12 -4.49
CA GLY A 87 -13.12 -10.46 -4.02
C GLY A 87 -12.71 -10.89 -2.61
N SER A 88 -11.45 -10.61 -2.23
CA SER A 88 -11.03 -10.79 -0.84
C SER A 88 -11.61 -9.68 0.03
N LYS A 89 -11.81 -9.96 1.32
CA LYS A 89 -12.31 -8.96 2.27
C LYS A 89 -11.36 -8.81 3.45
N VAL A 90 -11.36 -7.64 4.06
CA VAL A 90 -10.58 -7.33 5.26
C VAL A 90 -11.47 -6.64 6.29
N SER A 91 -11.25 -6.94 7.57
CA SER A 91 -11.71 -6.12 8.68
C SER A 91 -10.50 -5.54 9.40
N CYS A 92 -10.51 -4.26 9.75
CA CYS A 92 -9.45 -3.67 10.59
C CYS A 92 -9.87 -3.68 12.06
N ILE A 93 -8.92 -3.90 12.96
CA ILE A 93 -9.15 -3.89 14.41
C ILE A 93 -9.05 -2.46 14.94
N SER A 94 -9.98 -2.05 15.80
CA SER A 94 -9.97 -0.68 16.35
C SER A 94 -9.04 -0.55 17.56
N PHE A 95 -8.07 0.36 17.45
CA PHE A 95 -7.23 0.83 18.56
C PHE A 95 -7.64 2.21 19.11
N ASP A 96 -8.86 2.69 18.82
CA ASP A 96 -9.31 4.03 19.24
C ASP A 96 -9.82 4.12 20.68
N LYS A 97 -10.09 3.00 21.33
CA LYS A 97 -10.56 2.94 22.72
C LYS A 97 -9.39 2.55 23.62
N GLY A 98 -9.13 3.38 24.63
CA GLY A 98 -8.28 3.01 25.76
C GLY A 98 -8.80 1.72 26.38
N SER A 99 -7.94 1.01 27.10
CA SER A 99 -8.07 -0.36 27.62
C SER A 99 -9.22 -0.61 28.61
N ASP A 100 -10.45 -0.26 28.25
CA ASP A 100 -11.65 -0.52 29.03
C ASP A 100 -12.43 -1.67 28.37
N LYS A 101 -11.93 -2.88 28.62
CA LYS A 101 -12.61 -4.20 28.54
C LYS A 101 -13.18 -4.72 27.21
N ALA A 102 -12.70 -5.94 26.93
CA ALA A 102 -13.45 -7.15 26.56
C ALA A 102 -13.96 -7.33 25.11
N GLY A 103 -13.61 -8.49 24.56
CA GLY A 103 -13.95 -8.94 23.23
C GLY A 103 -15.46 -8.93 22.95
N SER A 104 -15.81 -8.43 21.77
CA SER A 104 -17.10 -8.72 21.17
C SER A 104 -17.00 -10.06 20.44
N LYS A 105 -17.44 -11.08 21.14
CA LYS A 105 -17.92 -12.36 20.61
C LYS A 105 -18.98 -12.05 19.55
N ALA A 106 -18.77 -12.47 18.31
CA ALA A 106 -19.85 -12.49 17.31
C ALA A 106 -20.70 -13.74 17.58
N ASP A 107 -21.83 -13.55 18.26
CA ASP A 107 -22.84 -14.58 18.43
C ASP A 107 -23.49 -14.92 17.09
N ASN A 108 -23.28 -16.16 16.65
CA ASN A 108 -23.94 -16.74 15.49
C ASN A 108 -25.27 -17.36 15.93
N LYS A 109 -26.40 -16.80 15.50
CA LYS A 109 -27.72 -17.43 15.62
C LYS A 109 -28.42 -17.39 14.27
N GLY A 110 -28.32 -18.49 13.53
CA GLY A 110 -29.06 -18.69 12.29
C GLY A 110 -30.51 -19.10 12.55
N SER A 111 -31.41 -18.67 11.67
CA SER A 111 -32.54 -19.48 11.18
C SER A 111 -33.23 -18.83 9.98
N GLY A 112 -33.20 -19.52 8.83
CA GLY A 112 -34.41 -19.82 8.04
C GLY A 112 -34.96 -18.83 6.99
N LYS A 113 -34.72 -19.19 5.71
CA LYS A 113 -35.64 -19.22 4.54
C LYS A 113 -36.16 -17.91 3.89
N GLY A 114 -35.85 -17.77 2.59
CA GLY A 114 -36.86 -17.57 1.53
C GLY A 114 -36.76 -16.36 0.59
N SER A 115 -36.69 -16.68 -0.71
CA SER A 115 -37.15 -15.94 -1.93
C SER A 115 -36.42 -14.70 -2.45
N ASP A 116 -35.76 -14.92 -3.59
CA ASP A 116 -35.83 -14.25 -4.90
C ASP A 116 -36.13 -12.75 -5.09
N LYS A 117 -35.33 -12.22 -6.04
CA LYS A 117 -35.54 -11.10 -6.98
C LYS A 117 -34.91 -9.74 -6.68
N ALA A 118 -33.91 -9.49 -7.53
CA ALA A 118 -33.78 -8.34 -8.43
C ALA A 118 -33.39 -6.98 -7.83
N GLY A 119 -32.21 -6.55 -8.29
CA GLY A 119 -31.98 -5.16 -8.67
C GLY A 119 -31.47 -4.27 -7.57
N ASP A 120 -30.15 -4.14 -7.47
CA ASP A 120 -29.59 -2.79 -7.32
C ASP A 120 -28.17 -2.69 -7.89
N LYS A 121 -28.00 -1.69 -8.75
CA LYS A 121 -26.78 -1.38 -9.49
C LYS A 121 -25.73 -0.83 -8.52
N ALA A 122 -24.74 -1.62 -8.15
CA ALA A 122 -23.52 -1.09 -7.51
C ALA A 122 -22.59 -0.50 -8.58
N LEU A 123 -22.78 0.81 -8.81
CA LEU A 123 -21.92 1.64 -9.64
C LEU A 123 -20.57 1.84 -8.90
N TYR A 124 -19.56 1.02 -9.21
CA TYR A 124 -18.19 1.34 -8.82
C TYR A 124 -17.73 2.53 -9.67
N LYS A 125 -17.85 3.75 -9.14
CA LYS A 125 -17.19 4.93 -9.70
C LYS A 125 -15.70 4.82 -9.41
N ASN A 126 -14.97 4.33 -10.39
CA ASN A 126 -13.53 4.51 -10.54
C ASN A 126 -13.26 6.01 -10.54
N THR A 127 -12.62 6.52 -9.49
CA THR A 127 -12.06 7.87 -9.52
C THR A 127 -10.71 7.75 -10.21
N ASN A 128 -10.69 8.10 -11.50
CA ASN A 128 -9.47 8.27 -12.26
C ASN A 128 -8.61 9.34 -11.55
N ILE A 129 -7.50 8.92 -10.95
CA ILE A 129 -6.39 9.84 -10.69
C ILE A 129 -5.54 9.83 -11.97
N THR A 130 -5.96 10.62 -12.95
CA THR A 130 -5.16 10.96 -14.13
C THR A 130 -4.47 12.30 -13.92
N ASN A 131 -3.14 12.27 -14.03
CA ASN A 131 -2.19 13.33 -14.39
C ASN A 131 -1.90 14.39 -13.29
N GLY A 132 -0.66 14.83 -13.05
CA GLY A 132 0.63 14.49 -13.64
C GLY A 132 1.72 15.41 -13.06
N ASN A 133 2.96 14.93 -12.99
CA ASN A 133 4.12 15.76 -13.27
C ASN A 133 5.31 14.85 -13.62
N LYS A 134 5.50 14.64 -14.93
CA LYS A 134 6.82 14.37 -15.48
C LYS A 134 7.49 15.74 -15.61
N GLN A 135 8.32 16.12 -14.65
CA GLN A 135 9.36 17.10 -14.89
C GLN A 135 10.69 16.36 -15.03
N ALA A 136 11.19 16.36 -16.26
CA ALA A 136 12.59 16.11 -16.53
C ALA A 136 13.34 17.44 -16.40
N HIS A 137 14.33 17.53 -15.51
CA HIS A 137 15.57 18.25 -15.83
C HIS A 137 16.77 17.75 -14.99
N SER A 138 17.76 17.25 -15.73
CA SER A 138 19.23 17.14 -15.54
C SER A 138 19.89 17.72 -14.26
N LYS A 139 21.03 17.23 -13.71
CA LYS A 139 22.27 16.68 -14.32
C LYS A 139 23.01 15.70 -13.39
N LYS A 140 23.87 14.91 -14.04
CA LYS A 140 24.85 13.89 -13.60
C LYS A 140 25.81 14.30 -12.47
N ILE A 141 26.29 13.28 -11.74
CA ILE A 141 27.74 13.01 -11.60
C ILE A 141 27.97 11.51 -11.83
N GLU A 142 28.75 11.17 -12.85
CA GLU A 142 29.30 9.84 -13.15
C GLU A 142 30.80 9.88 -12.88
N ASN A 143 31.34 8.87 -12.21
CA ASN A 143 32.75 8.47 -12.37
C ASN A 143 32.75 7.13 -13.12
N GLY A 144 33.36 7.13 -14.31
CA GLY A 144 33.40 6.04 -15.29
C GLY A 144 34.16 4.78 -14.83
N ARG A 145 34.16 3.72 -15.63
CA ARG A 145 34.70 3.66 -17.00
C ARG A 145 34.05 2.51 -17.80
N GLU A 146 33.73 2.74 -19.08
CA GLU A 146 34.24 1.91 -20.20
C GLU A 146 33.95 2.53 -21.57
N LYS A 147 34.77 2.14 -22.56
CA LYS A 147 35.17 2.87 -23.77
C LYS A 147 34.16 2.76 -24.93
N ILE A 148 34.01 3.83 -25.72
CA ILE A 148 33.31 3.80 -27.03
C ILE A 148 34.27 4.26 -28.13
N LYS A 149 34.38 3.46 -29.21
CA LYS A 149 35.11 3.76 -30.45
C LYS A 149 34.42 4.88 -31.22
N GLY A 150 35.22 5.84 -31.69
CA GLY A 150 34.75 7.10 -32.28
C GLY A 150 34.32 7.03 -33.74
N ASN A 151 33.55 8.04 -34.12
CA ASN A 151 33.85 8.91 -35.26
C ASN A 151 33.04 10.21 -35.10
N ASN A 152 33.70 11.36 -34.98
CA ASN A 152 33.07 12.67 -35.17
C ASN A 152 34.02 13.61 -35.93
N PRO A 153 33.52 14.52 -36.80
CA PRO A 153 34.26 15.06 -37.93
C PRO A 153 34.57 16.57 -37.80
N LEU A 154 34.98 17.05 -36.63
CA LEU A 154 35.34 18.45 -36.44
C LEU A 154 36.76 18.56 -35.88
N HIS A 155 37.66 19.07 -36.73
CA HIS A 155 39.07 19.25 -36.42
C HIS A 155 39.26 20.58 -35.68
N VAL A 156 39.63 20.52 -34.40
CA VAL A 156 40.13 21.68 -33.67
C VAL A 156 41.37 21.23 -32.92
N ASN A 157 42.53 21.76 -33.32
CA ASN A 157 43.83 21.43 -32.73
C ASN A 157 43.88 21.86 -31.26
N THR A 158 44.24 20.93 -30.39
CA THR A 158 44.36 21.13 -28.93
C THR A 158 45.81 21.04 -28.50
N ASP A 159 46.65 21.95 -29.00
CA ASP A 159 47.98 22.20 -28.41
C ASP A 159 48.00 23.63 -27.88
N LYS A 160 47.42 23.82 -26.70
CA LYS A 160 47.77 24.97 -25.85
C LYS A 160 48.18 24.43 -24.51
N ASP A 161 49.48 24.52 -24.25
CA ASP A 161 50.10 24.17 -22.98
C ASP A 161 49.87 25.32 -21.99
N TYR A 162 49.20 25.01 -20.89
CA TYR A 162 48.81 25.95 -19.83
C TYR A 162 49.78 25.91 -18.64
N SER A 163 51.02 25.45 -18.85
CA SER A 163 52.00 25.28 -17.78
C SER A 163 52.64 26.59 -17.27
N GLU A 164 52.23 27.77 -17.72
CA GLU A 164 52.77 29.03 -17.17
C GLU A 164 51.86 29.60 -16.08
N PRO A 165 52.44 30.04 -14.93
CA PRO A 165 51.64 30.65 -13.87
C PRO A 165 51.27 32.09 -14.24
N LEU A 166 50.08 32.49 -13.76
CA LEU A 166 49.38 33.75 -14.04
C LEU A 166 50.23 35.02 -13.94
#